data_AF-A0A7W1ZEB7-F1
#
_entry.id   AF-A0A7W1ZEB7-F1
#
_cell.length_a   1.000
_cell.length_b   1.000
_cell.length_c   1.000
_cell.angle_alpha   90.00
_cell.angle_beta   90.00
_cell.angle_gamma   90.00
#
_symmetry.space_group_name_H-M   'P 1'
#
loop_
_entity.id
_entity.type
_entity.pdbx_description
1 polymer ?
#
loop_
_entity_poly.entity_id
_entity_poly.type
_entity_poly.pdbx_seq_one_letter_code
_entity_poly.pdbx_strand_id
1 'polypeptide(L)' 'MKDGIYAKFVTSKGEITVELTQKHTPGTVGNFVALAEGSLDNSAKPQGQPYYDGLTFH' A
#
# COMPACT_ATOMS: atom_id res chain seq x y z
N MET A 1 11.31 -11.20 -11.96
CA MET A 1 10.34 -11.26 -10.85
C MET A 1 9.38 -12.40 -11.14
N LYS A 2 8.83 -13.07 -10.11
CA LYS A 2 7.77 -14.06 -10.29
C LYS A 2 6.42 -13.36 -10.39
N ASP A 3 5.43 -14.01 -10.97
CA ASP A 3 4.06 -13.49 -11.01
C ASP A 3 3.53 -13.25 -9.59
N GLY A 4 3.11 -12.02 -9.30
CA GLY A 4 2.68 -11.60 -7.97
C GLY A 4 2.32 -10.12 -7.93
N ILE A 5 1.75 -9.70 -6.79
CA ILE A 5 1.50 -8.29 -6.51
C ILE A 5 2.62 -7.81 -5.61
N TYR A 6 3.21 -6.66 -5.93
CA TYR A 6 4.32 -6.10 -5.18
C TYR A 6 4.02 -4.65 -4.80
N ALA A 7 4.52 -4.23 -3.65
CA ALA A 7 4.50 -2.84 -3.22
C ALA A 7 5.93 -2.33 -3.06
N LYS A 8 6.13 -1.06 -3.40
CA LYS A 8 7.41 -0.36 -3.23
C LYS A 8 7.23 0.81 -2.27
N PHE A 9 7.84 0.72 -1.10
CA PHE A 9 7.90 1.82 -0.15
C PHE A 9 9.11 2.68 -0.47
N VAL A 10 8.87 3.95 -0.80
CA VAL A 10 9.92 4.96 -0.94
C VAL A 10 10.01 5.71 0.39
N THR A 11 11.08 5.48 1.13
CA THR A 11 11.29 6.07 2.46
C THR A 11 12.52 6.98 2.46
N SER A 12 12.68 7.79 3.49
CA SER A 12 13.89 8.61 3.68
C SER A 12 15.17 7.78 3.89
N LYS A 13 15.05 6.49 4.23
CA LYS A 13 16.18 5.56 4.43
C LYS A 13 16.43 4.65 3.23
N GLY A 14 15.69 4.85 2.13
CA GLY A 14 15.81 4.05 0.92
C GLY A 14 14.51 3.35 0.53
N GLU A 15 14.62 2.48 -0.45
CA GLU A 15 13.49 1.79 -1.07
C GLU A 15 13.35 0.36 -0.52
N ILE A 16 12.11 -0.04 -0.23
CA ILE A 16 11.78 -1.40 0.21
C ILE A 16 10.75 -1.97 -0.75
N THR A 17 11.07 -3.10 -1.38
CA THR A 17 10.13 -3.85 -2.22
C THR A 17 9.65 -5.08 -1.47
N VAL A 18 8.34 -5.26 -1.39
CA VAL A 18 7.71 -6.43 -0.76
C VAL A 18 6.77 -7.12 -1.74
N GLU A 19 6.64 -8.44 -1.60
CA GLU A 19 5.60 -9.23 -2.26
C GLU A 19 4.37 -9.31 -1.35
N LEU A 20 3.18 -9.10 -1.90
CA LEU A 20 1.92 -9.16 -1.18
C LEU A 20 1.26 -10.54 -1.34
N THR A 21 0.87 -11.15 -0.22
CA THR A 21 0.34 -12.52 -0.15
C THR A 21 -1.16 -12.61 -0.43
N GLN A 22 -1.60 -12.03 -1.53
CA GLN A 22 -2.97 -12.04 -2.06
C GLN A 22 -3.70 -13.40 -2.04
N LYS A 23 -2.98 -14.53 -2.25
CA LYS A 23 -3.56 -15.88 -2.28
C LYS A 23 -4.03 -16.33 -0.89
N HIS A 24 -3.38 -15.87 0.16
CA HIS A 24 -3.69 -16.23 1.55
C HIS A 24 -4.58 -15.18 2.21
N THR A 25 -4.36 -13.90 1.86
CA THR A 25 -5.02 -12.75 2.50
C THR A 25 -5.58 -11.76 1.46
N PRO A 26 -6.52 -12.18 0.60
CA PRO A 26 -6.97 -11.35 -0.53
C PRO A 26 -7.64 -10.05 -0.08
N GLY A 27 -8.47 -10.09 0.96
CA GLY A 27 -9.13 -8.89 1.49
C GLY A 27 -8.16 -7.87 2.08
N THR A 28 -7.15 -8.34 2.82
CA THR A 28 -6.10 -7.48 3.39
C THR A 28 -5.24 -6.83 2.30
N VAL A 29 -4.86 -7.60 1.29
CA VAL A 29 -4.09 -7.07 0.15
C VAL A 29 -4.93 -6.07 -0.65
N GLY A 30 -6.20 -6.38 -0.92
CA GLY A 30 -7.11 -5.44 -1.59
C GLY A 30 -7.28 -4.13 -0.81
N ASN A 31 -7.49 -4.20 0.50
CA ASN A 31 -7.58 -3.01 1.35
C ASN A 31 -6.28 -2.19 1.34
N PHE A 32 -5.12 -2.85 1.47
CA PHE A 32 -3.82 -2.17 1.43
C PHE A 32 -3.58 -1.45 0.10
N VAL A 33 -3.82 -2.13 -1.03
CA VAL A 33 -3.65 -1.56 -2.38
C VAL A 33 -4.61 -0.38 -2.60
N ALA A 34 -5.88 -0.52 -2.25
CA ALA A 34 -6.87 0.53 -2.46
C ALA A 34 -6.57 1.79 -1.63
N LEU A 35 -6.05 1.64 -0.40
CA LEU A 35 -5.55 2.77 0.39
C LEU A 35 -4.28 3.38 -0.23
N ALA A 36 -3.33 2.55 -0.68
CA ALA A 36 -2.09 3.02 -1.31
C ALA A 36 -2.35 3.81 -2.60
N GLU A 37 -3.34 3.40 -3.40
CA GLU A 37 -3.76 4.08 -4.63
C GLU A 37 -4.74 5.25 -4.38
N GLY A 38 -5.22 5.41 -3.15
CA GLY A 38 -6.20 6.45 -2.79
C GLY A 38 -7.61 6.19 -3.32
N SER A 39 -7.91 4.98 -3.79
CA SER A 39 -9.23 4.61 -4.34
C SER A 39 -10.25 4.21 -3.26
N LEU A 40 -9.80 3.99 -2.02
CA LEU A 40 -10.66 3.66 -0.88
C LEU A 40 -10.99 4.89 -0.02
N ASP A 41 -12.29 5.16 0.15
CA ASP A 41 -12.79 6.18 1.08
C ASP A 41 -12.39 5.88 2.52
N ASN A 42 -11.92 6.90 3.21
CA ASN A 42 -11.51 6.83 4.61
C ASN A 42 -11.69 8.20 5.29
N SER A 43 -11.61 8.25 6.62
CA SER A 43 -11.80 9.47 7.40
C SER A 43 -10.53 10.32 7.57
N ALA A 44 -9.36 9.81 7.21
CA ALA A 44 -8.08 10.47 7.48
C ALA A 44 -7.60 11.34 6.30
N LYS A 45 -7.88 10.92 5.06
CA LYS A 45 -7.52 11.64 3.84
C LYS A 45 -8.69 11.68 2.85
N PRO A 46 -8.85 12.78 2.08
CA PRO A 46 -9.80 12.84 0.97
C PRO A 46 -9.59 11.71 -0.06
N GLN A 47 -10.67 11.26 -0.69
CA GLN A 47 -10.60 10.28 -1.78
C GLN A 47 -9.71 10.77 -2.92
N GLY A 48 -8.97 9.86 -3.55
CA GLY A 48 -7.99 10.16 -4.58
C GLY A 48 -6.62 10.57 -4.05
N GLN A 49 -6.44 10.70 -2.74
CA GLN A 49 -5.13 10.92 -2.13
C GLN A 49 -4.54 9.60 -1.61
N PRO A 50 -3.32 9.21 -2.04
CA PRO A 50 -2.61 8.06 -1.51
C PRO A 50 -2.50 8.10 0.02
N TYR A 51 -3.02 7.06 0.68
CA TYR A 51 -3.15 7.05 2.12
C TYR A 51 -1.79 7.06 2.84
N TYR A 52 -0.83 6.27 2.36
CA TYR A 52 0.44 6.06 3.06
C TYR A 52 1.49 7.16 2.84
N ASP A 53 1.28 8.05 1.88
CA ASP A 53 2.24 9.12 1.58
C ASP A 53 2.37 10.10 2.76
N GLY A 54 3.62 10.38 3.15
CA GLY A 54 3.95 11.28 4.25
C GLY A 54 3.84 10.67 5.65
N LEU A 55 3.43 9.40 5.79
CA LEU A 55 3.42 8.72 7.08
C LEU A 55 4.84 8.38 7.54
N THR A 56 5.04 8.35 8.85
CA THR A 56 6.28 7.91 9.47
C THR A 56 6.15 6.48 10.00
N PHE A 57 7.25 5.74 9.99
CA PHE A 57 7.37 4.50 10.76
C PHE A 57 7.67 4.90 12.21
N HIS A 58 6.71 4.65 13.12
CA HIS A 58 6.79 5.01 14.55
C HIS A 58 7.54 3.98 15.38
#